data_AF-A0A7G9FT10-F1
#
_entry.id   AF-A0A7G9FT10-F1
#
_cell.length_a   1.000
_cell.length_b   1.000
_cell.length_c   1.000
_cell.angle_alpha   90.00
_cell.angle_beta   90.00
_cell.angle_gamma   90.00
#
_symmetry.space_group_name_H-M   'P 1'
#
loop_
_entity.id
_entity.type
_entity.pdbx_description
1 polymer ?
#
loop_
_entity_poly.entity_id
_entity_poly.type
_entity_poly.pdbx_seq_one_letter_code
_entity_poly.pdbx_strand_id
1 'polypeptide(L)' 'MGITFKSGRQNNIIGMDMIYPDGHPRTVLMAELPMDGDWRADVDFYDEVEQAYKKRLRRALNR' A
#
# COMPACT_ATOMS: atom_id res chain seq x y z
N MET A 1 -10.33 11.53 9.44
CA MET A 1 -9.80 10.23 9.93
C MET A 1 -8.31 10.18 9.64
N GLY A 2 -7.48 9.97 10.66
CA GLY A 2 -6.01 10.01 10.56
C GLY A 2 -5.38 8.70 10.10
N ILE A 3 -6.03 7.96 9.20
CA ILE A 3 -5.43 6.77 8.60
C ILE A 3 -4.54 7.24 7.46
N THR A 4 -3.25 6.89 7.52
CA THR A 4 -2.28 7.18 6.45
C THR A 4 -1.71 5.89 5.88
N PHE A 5 -1.22 5.96 4.65
CA PHE A 5 -0.52 4.86 4.00
C PHE A 5 0.95 5.21 3.85
N LYS A 6 1.80 4.19 3.97
CA LYS A 6 3.22 4.30 3.73
C LYS A 6 3.68 3.14 2.86
N SER A 7 4.31 3.45 1.73
CA SER A 7 5.06 2.47 0.93
C SER A 7 6.51 2.42 1.37
N GLY A 8 7.12 1.26 1.17
CA GLY A 8 8.57 1.10 1.20
C GLY A 8 9.01 0.07 0.16
N ARG A 9 10.20 0.27 -0.42
CA ARG A 9 10.88 -0.73 -1.23
C ARG A 9 12.16 -1.16 -0.52
N GLN A 10 12.37 -2.46 -0.44
CA GLN A 10 13.61 -3.07 0.02
C GLN A 10 14.02 -4.14 -0.99
N ASN A 11 15.11 -3.91 -1.72
CA ASN A 11 15.55 -4.77 -2.83
C ASN A 11 14.43 -4.94 -3.88
N ASN A 12 14.00 -6.17 -4.11
CA ASN A 12 12.93 -6.54 -5.03
C ASN A 12 11.60 -6.72 -4.30
N ILE A 13 11.50 -6.31 -3.04
CA ILE A 13 10.27 -6.42 -2.27
C ILE A 13 9.70 -5.03 -2.07
N ILE A 14 8.42 -4.88 -2.39
CA ILE A 14 7.63 -3.70 -2.03
C ILE A 14 6.68 -4.05 -0.89
N GLY A 15 6.56 -3.12 0.05
CA GLY A 15 5.64 -3.20 1.18
C GLY A 15 4.70 -1.99 1.20
N MET A 16 3.46 -2.23 1.63
CA MET A 16 2.51 -1.18 1.97
C MET A 16 2.04 -1.37 3.41
N ASP A 17 2.21 -0.32 4.21
CA ASP A 17 1.72 -0.25 5.57
C ASP A 17 0.56 0.75 5.67
N MET A 18 -0.43 0.38 6.46
CA MET A 18 -1.51 1.26 6.89
C MET A 18 -1.22 1.70 8.32
N ILE A 19 -1.18 3.00 8.55
CA ILE A 19 -0.94 3.61 9.85
C ILE A 19 -2.29 4.04 10.42
N TYR A 20 -2.66 3.47 11.56
CA TYR A 20 -3.90 3.81 12.26
C TYR A 20 -3.76 5.11 13.05
N PRO A 21 -4.87 5.74 13.49
CA PRO A 21 -4.81 6.98 14.27
C PRO A 21 -4.05 6.85 15.60
N ASP A 22 -3.89 5.63 16.11
CA ASP A 22 -3.07 5.31 17.29
C ASP A 22 -1.56 5.27 17.00
N GLY A 23 -1.17 5.45 15.73
CA GLY A 23 0.22 5.46 15.27
C GLY A 23 0.78 4.08 14.97
N HIS A 24 0.02 2.99 15.16
CA HIS A 24 0.52 1.64 14.91
C HIS A 24 0.45 1.30 13.41
N PRO A 25 1.60 0.96 12.77
CA PRO A 25 1.61 0.48 11.40
C PRO A 25 1.14 -0.98 11.35
N ARG A 26 0.36 -1.32 10.32
CA ARG A 26 0.05 -2.70 9.94
C ARG A 26 0.36 -2.90 8.48
N THR A 27 1.17 -3.90 8.18
CA THR A 27 1.44 -4.30 6.80
C THR A 27 0.19 -4.89 6.16
N VAL A 28 -0.20 -4.32 5.03
CA VAL A 28 -1.39 -4.71 4.26
C VAL A 28 -1.03 -5.34 2.92
N LEU A 29 0.19 -5.10 2.43
CA LEU A 29 0.73 -5.74 1.23
C LEU A 29 2.24 -5.95 1.39
N MET A 30 2.71 -7.10 0.93
CA MET A 30 4.12 -7.35 0.65
C MET A 30 4.18 -8.14 -0.65
N ALA A 31 4.91 -7.64 -1.65
CA ALA A 31 4.98 -8.26 -2.96
C ALA A 31 6.43 -8.27 -3.47
N GLU A 32 6.81 -9.36 -4.11
CA GLU A 32 8.06 -9.45 -4.86
C GLU A 32 7.84 -8.85 -6.25
N LEU A 33 8.77 -7.98 -6.66
CA LEU A 33 8.77 -7.29 -7.93
C LEU A 33 9.66 -8.06 -8.92
N PRO A 34 9.27 -8.12 -10.21
CA PRO A 34 10.10 -8.73 -11.25
C PRO A 34 11.50 -8.10 -11.28
N MET A 35 12.52 -8.92 -11.56
CA MET A 35 13.92 -8.44 -11.60
C MET A 35 14.20 -7.50 -12.79
N ASP A 36 13.27 -7.47 -13.75
CA ASP A 36 13.35 -6.81 -15.05
C ASP A 36 13.45 -5.27 -14.94
N GLY A 37 13.18 -4.72 -13.75
CA GLY A 37 13.52 -3.34 -13.40
C GLY A 37 12.60 -2.27 -13.97
N ASP A 38 11.39 -2.63 -14.43
CA ASP A 38 10.38 -1.65 -14.85
C ASP A 38 9.71 -0.98 -13.65
N TRP A 39 10.45 -0.04 -13.06
CA TRP A 39 10.00 0.74 -11.90
C TRP A 39 8.69 1.50 -12.15
N ARG A 40 8.32 1.79 -13.41
CA ARG A 40 7.04 2.44 -13.72
C ARG A 40 5.88 1.51 -13.49
N ALA A 41 5.97 0.27 -13.99
CA ALA A 41 4.96 -0.74 -13.73
C ALA A 41 4.80 -1.02 -12.23
N ASP A 42 5.92 -1.01 -11.48
CA ASP A 42 5.90 -1.18 -10.02
C ASP A 42 5.14 -0.04 -9.31
N VAL A 43 5.30 1.21 -9.77
CA VAL A 43 4.62 2.40 -9.23
C VAL A 43 3.14 2.41 -9.60
N ASP A 44 2.80 2.11 -10.86
CA ASP A 44 1.40 2.06 -11.32
C ASP A 44 0.62 0.97 -10.57
N PHE A 45 1.22 -0.20 -10.37
CA PHE A 45 0.66 -1.27 -9.55
C PHE A 45 0.41 -0.81 -8.10
N TYR A 46 1.31 0.00 -7.55
CA TYR A 46 1.15 0.52 -6.19
C TYR A 46 -0.05 1.48 -6.08
N ASP A 47 -0.16 2.43 -7.01
CA ASP A 47 -1.28 3.38 -7.03
C ASP A 47 -2.62 2.65 -7.16
N GLU A 48 -2.69 1.60 -7.97
CA GLU A 48 -3.90 0.77 -8.09
C GLU A 48 -4.26 0.06 -6.78
N VAL A 49 -3.27 -0.55 -6.11
CA VAL A 49 -3.49 -1.28 -4.85
C VAL A 49 -3.88 -0.30 -3.73
N GLU A 50 -3.21 0.86 -3.62
CA GLU A 50 -3.54 1.88 -2.64
C GLU A 50 -4.96 2.43 -2.86
N GLN A 51 -5.34 2.74 -4.10
CA GLN A 51 -6.68 3.19 -4.45
C GLN A 51 -7.75 2.14 -4.11
N ALA A 52 -7.48 0.88 -4.43
CA ALA A 52 -8.40 -0.22 -4.10
C ALA A 52 -8.60 -0.36 -2.59
N TYR A 53 -7.53 -0.25 -1.80
CA TYR A 53 -7.61 -0.27 -0.33
C TYR A 53 -8.37 0.92 0.23
N LYS A 54 -8.07 2.15 -0.22
CA LYS A 54 -8.81 3.36 0.16
C LYS A 54 -10.31 3.24 -0.14
N LYS A 55 -10.67 2.71 -1.31
CA LYS A 55 -12.07 2.47 -1.70
C LYS A 55 -12.77 1.47 -0.80
N ARG A 56 -12.11 0.35 -0.46
CA ARG A 56 -12.64 -0.67 0.46
C ARG A 56 -12.82 -0.11 1.87
N LEU A 57 -11.84 0.63 2.38
CA LEU A 57 -11.91 1.28 3.70
C LEU A 57 -13.04 2.29 3.78
N ARG A 58 -13.18 3.17 2.78
CA ARG A 58 -14.29 4.13 2.73
C ARG A 58 -15.66 3.44 2.77
N ARG A 59 -15.81 2.29 2.09
CA ARG A 59 -17.05 1.49 2.15
C ARG A 59 -17.28 0.87 3.53
N ALA A 60 -16.24 0.36 4.17
CA ALA A 60 -16.34 -0.24 5.50
C ALA A 60 -16.67 0.78 6.58
N LEU A 61 -16.16 2.01 6.45
CA LEU A 61 -16.35 3.09 7.42
C LEU A 61 -17.65 3.88 7.23
N ASN A 62 -18.26 3.81 6.04
CA ASN A 62 -19.57 4.42 5.74
C ASN A 62 -20.74 3.45 5.97
N ARG A 63 -20.51 2.33 6.67
CA ARG A 63 -21.53 1.39 7.13
C ARG A 63 -21.87 1.68 8.57
#